data_AF-A0A6B3HZ38-F1
#
_entry.id   AF-A0A6B3HZ38-F1
#
_cell.length_a   1.000
_cell.length_b   1.000
_cell.length_c   1.000
_cell.angle_alpha   90.00
_cell.angle_beta   90.00
_cell.angle_gamma   90.00
#
_symmetry.space_group_name_H-M   'P 1'
#
loop_
_entity.id
_entity.type
_entity.pdbx_description
1 polymer ?
#
loop_
_entity_poly.entity_id
_entity_poly.type
_entity_poly.pdbx_seq_one_letter_code
_entity_poly.pdbx_strand_id
1 'polypeptide(L)' 'MAYDDLRSLLRALERDGDLKRVKAEVDPHLEVGEIVDRVNKAGGPALLFENVKGSSMPLAMNVFGTDRRL' A
#
# COMPACT_ATOMS: atom_id res chain seq x y z
N MET A 1 -5.06 -14.43 13.52
CA MET A 1 -5.87 -13.52 14.36
C MET A 1 -6.56 -12.55 13.43
N ALA A 2 -7.81 -12.20 13.73
CA ALA A 2 -8.42 -11.05 13.07
C ALA A 2 -7.65 -9.77 13.46
N TYR A 3 -7.51 -8.84 12.53
CA TYR A 3 -6.92 -7.53 12.78
C TYR A 3 -7.98 -6.59 13.35
N ASP A 4 -7.66 -5.89 14.43
CA ASP A 4 -8.61 -5.00 15.12
C ASP A 4 -8.98 -3.77 14.29
N ASP A 5 -8.03 -3.33 13.46
CA ASP A 5 -8.18 -2.19 12.56
C ASP A 5 -7.22 -2.29 11.36
N LEU A 6 -7.40 -1.41 10.37
CA LEU A 6 -6.50 -1.30 9.21
C LEU A 6 -5.04 -1.05 9.62
N ARG A 7 -4.79 -0.29 10.69
CA ARG A 7 -3.43 0.04 11.13
C ARG A 7 -2.72 -1.21 11.66
N SER A 8 -3.43 -2.09 12.33
CA SER A 8 -2.93 -3.36 12.87
C SER A 8 -2.62 -4.35 11.75
N LEU A 9 -3.46 -4.38 10.70
CA LEU A 9 -3.19 -5.10 9.46
C LEU A 9 -1.92 -4.57 8.77
N LEU A 10 -1.82 -3.26 8.54
CA LEU A 10 -0.64 -2.66 7.90
C LEU A 10 0.64 -2.92 8.70
N ARG A 11 0.60 -2.85 10.03
CA ARG A 11 1.74 -3.20 10.89
C ARG A 11 2.12 -4.68 10.75
N ALA A 12 1.16 -5.57 10.55
CA ALA A 12 1.44 -6.99 10.34
C ALA A 12 2.11 -7.23 8.98
N LEU A 13 1.55 -6.65 7.91
CA LEU A 13 2.17 -6.71 6.58
C LEU A 13 3.59 -6.15 6.59
N GLU A 14 3.85 -5.06 7.32
CA GLU A 14 5.20 -4.51 7.47
C GLU A 14 6.18 -5.47 8.19
N ARG A 15 5.73 -6.13 9.27
CA ARG A 15 6.55 -7.14 9.97
C ARG A 15 6.87 -8.34 9.07
N ASP A 16 5.93 -8.71 8.20
CA ASP A 16 6.07 -9.85 7.30
C ASP A 16 6.83 -9.50 6.00
N GLY A 17 7.24 -8.24 5.84
CA GLY A 17 7.91 -7.74 4.63
C GLY A 17 6.99 -7.57 3.42
N ASP A 18 5.67 -7.66 3.61
CA ASP A 18 4.62 -7.57 2.59
C ASP A 18 3.95 -6.17 2.53
N LEU A 19 4.57 -5.17 3.16
CA LEU A 19 4.24 -3.74 3.01
C LEU A 19 5.49 -2.96 2.58
N LYS A 20 5.36 -2.13 1.55
CA LYS A 20 6.38 -1.15 1.15
C LYS A 20 5.90 0.27 1.40
N ARG A 21 6.70 1.04 2.14
CA ARG A 21 6.52 2.49 2.30
C ARG A 21 7.16 3.24 1.14
N VAL A 22 6.39 4.13 0.51
CA VAL A 22 6.83 5.01 -0.57
C VAL A 22 6.90 6.43 -0.03
N LYS A 23 8.13 6.93 0.15
CA LYS A 23 8.42 8.27 0.69
C LYS A 23 8.55 9.36 -0.38
N ALA A 24 8.78 8.95 -1.63
CA ALA A 24 8.77 9.87 -2.76
C ALA A 24 7.38 10.52 -2.87
N GLU A 25 7.35 11.79 -3.24
CA GLU A 25 6.07 12.45 -3.58
C GLU A 25 5.44 11.74 -4.77
N VAL A 26 4.14 11.48 -4.71
CA VAL A 26 3.36 10.90 -5.80
C VAL A 26 2.13 11.75 -6.12
N ASP A 27 1.78 11.84 -7.39
CA ASP A 27 0.55 12.48 -7.84
C ASP A 27 -0.64 11.50 -7.71
N PRO A 28 -1.71 11.83 -6.96
CA PRO A 28 -2.88 10.96 -6.89
C PRO A 28 -3.60 10.83 -8.24
N HIS A 29 -3.36 11.77 -9.18
CA HIS A 29 -3.92 11.69 -10.52
C HIS A 29 -3.13 10.73 -11.40
N LEU A 30 -3.64 9.50 -11.53
CA LEU A 30 -3.16 8.42 -12.40
C LEU A 30 -1.80 7.80 -12.04
N GLU A 31 -0.85 8.55 -11.48
CA GLU A 31 0.48 8.01 -11.13
C GLU A 31 0.38 6.91 -10.07
N VAL A 32 -0.34 7.14 -8.96
CA VAL A 32 -0.53 6.10 -7.94
C VAL A 32 -1.20 4.85 -8.53
N GLY A 33 -2.18 5.03 -9.42
CA GLY A 33 -2.86 3.93 -10.09
C GLY A 33 -1.91 3.07 -10.92
N GLU A 34 -1.07 3.70 -11.75
CA GLU A 34 -0.04 3.02 -12.56
C GLU A 34 0.99 2.28 -11.70
N ILE A 35 1.44 2.88 -10.59
CA ILE A 35 2.37 2.22 -9.65
C ILE A 35 1.71 0.96 -9.07
N VAL A 36 0.48 1.09 -8.58
CA VAL A 36 -0.26 -0.02 -7.98
C VAL A 36 -0.54 -1.13 -8.99
N ASP A 37 -0.89 -0.79 -10.24
CA ASP A 37 -1.14 -1.76 -11.32
C ASP A 37 0.09 -2.63 -11.60
N ARG A 38 1.28 -2.02 -11.74
CA ARG A 38 2.54 -2.76 -11.93
C ARG A 38 2.86 -3.67 -10.76
N VAL A 39 2.70 -3.17 -9.53
CA VAL A 39 2.97 -3.94 -8.32
C VAL A 39 1.99 -5.10 -8.18
N ASN A 40 0.70 -4.87 -8.45
CA ASN A 40 -0.33 -5.90 -8.41
C ASN A 40 -0.05 -7.04 -9.41
N LYS A 41 0.22 -6.69 -10.68
CA LYS A 41 0.53 -7.65 -11.75
C LYS A 41 1.80 -8.46 -11.47
N ALA A 42 2.74 -7.91 -10.71
CA ALA A 42 3.95 -8.60 -10.28
C ALA A 42 3.77 -9.43 -9.00
N GLY A 43 2.56 -9.49 -8.42
CA GLY A 43 2.31 -10.14 -7.12
C GLY A 43 3.03 -9.45 -5.96
N GLY A 44 3.34 -8.16 -6.11
CA GLY A 44 4.14 -7.37 -5.17
C GLY A 44 3.36 -6.90 -3.94
N PRO A 45 4.06 -6.27 -2.97
CA PRO A 45 3.56 -5.97 -1.63
C PRO A 45 2.40 -4.97 -1.61
N ALA A 46 1.75 -4.84 -0.47
CA ALA A 46 0.91 -3.67 -0.19
C ALA A 46 1.77 -2.39 -0.22
N LEU A 47 1.16 -1.26 -0.57
CA LEU A 47 1.86 0.03 -0.68
C LEU A 47 1.26 1.04 0.30
N LEU A 48 2.13 1.75 1.02
CA LEU A 48 1.77 2.93 1.81
C LEU A 48 2.51 4.14 1.27
N PHE A 49 1.80 5.01 0.56
CA PHE A 49 2.32 6.29 0.07
C PHE A 49 2.22 7.33 1.18
N GLU A 50 3.37 7.81 1.65
CA GLU A 50 3.47 8.72 2.81
C GLU A 50 3.43 10.19 2.38
N ASN A 51 3.71 10.49 1.12
CA ASN A 51 3.72 11.85 0.56
C ASN A 51 2.88 11.92 -0.71
N VAL A 52 1.59 12.27 -0.58
CA VAL A 52 0.65 12.42 -1.69
C VAL A 52 0.48 13.90 -2.00
N LYS A 53 0.79 14.31 -3.23
CA LYS A 53 0.72 15.70 -3.67
C LYS A 53 -0.67 16.30 -3.39
N GLY A 54 -0.70 17.42 -2.68
CA GLY A 54 -1.93 18.14 -2.33
C GLY A 54 -2.76 17.50 -1.21
N SER A 55 -2.24 16.49 -0.51
CA SER A 55 -2.93 15.82 0.61
C SER A 55 -1.99 15.62 1.80
N SER A 56 -2.47 15.93 3.01
CA SER A 56 -1.79 15.55 4.26
C SER A 56 -2.10 14.11 4.69
N MET A 57 -3.07 13.46 4.05
CA MET A 57 -3.50 12.10 4.36
C MET A 57 -2.71 11.10 3.50
N PRO A 58 -2.03 10.11 4.12
CA PRO A 58 -1.34 9.06 3.40
C PRO A 58 -2.32 8.10 2.73
N LEU A 59 -1.85 7.38 1.70
CA LEU A 59 -2.68 6.50 0.89
C LEU A 59 -2.17 5.05 0.98
N ALA A 60 -3.02 4.15 1.48
CA ALA A 60 -2.75 2.71 1.49
C ALA A 60 -3.46 2.05 0.29
N MET A 61 -2.72 1.31 -0.52
CA MET A 61 -3.25 0.60 -1.70
C MET A 61 -2.62 -0.78 -1.85
N ASN A 62 -3.19 -1.60 -2.73
CA ASN A 62 -2.79 -3.00 -2.96
C ASN A 62 -2.84 -3.88 -1.69
N VAL A 63 -3.62 -3.50 -0.67
CA VAL A 63 -3.69 -4.19 0.63
C VAL A 63 -4.14 -5.64 0.48
N PHE A 64 -5.06 -5.91 -0.45
CA PHE A 64 -5.54 -7.25 -0.79
C PHE A 64 -5.09 -7.68 -2.20
N GLY A 65 -3.95 -7.17 -2.65
CA GLY A 65 -3.47 -7.35 -4.03
C GLY A 65 -3.04 -8.76 -4.44
N THR A 66 -3.03 -9.71 -3.52
CA THR A 66 -2.58 -11.09 -3.75
C THR A 66 -3.42 -12.05 -2.92
N ASP A 67 -3.62 -13.28 -3.39
CA ASP A 67 -4.40 -14.31 -2.70
C ASP A 67 -3.88 -14.62 -1.28
N ARG A 68 -2.56 -14.48 -1.05
CA ARG A 68 -1.95 -14.67 0.28
C ARG A 68 -2.46 -13.68 1.35
N ARG A 69 -3.03 -12.54 0.94
CA ARG A 69 -3.53 -11.47 1.85
C ARG A 69 -5.04 -11.56 2.10
N LEU A 70 -5.73 -12.51 1.49
CA LEU A 70 -7.15 -12.83 1.73
C LEU A 70 -7.28 -13.89 2.83
#